data_AF-A0A820ZNP9-F1
#
_entry.id   AF-A0A820ZNP9-F1
#
_cell.length_a   1.000
_cell.length_b   1.000
_cell.length_c   1.000
_cell.angle_alpha   90.00
_cell.angle_beta   90.00
_cell.angle_gamma   90.00
#
_symmetry.space_group_name_H-M   'P 1'
#
loop_
_entity.id
_entity.type
_entity.pdbx_description
1 polymer ?
#
loop_
_entity_poly.entity_id
_entity_poly.type
_entity_poly.pdbx_seq_one_letter_code
_entity_poly.pdbx_strand_id
1 'polypeptide(L)'
;MSGRGKGGKGLGKGGAKRHRKVLRDNIQGITKPAIRRLARRGGVKRISGLIYEEVRGVLKIFLENVIRDAVTYTEHAKRKTVTAMDVVYALKRQGRTLYDLSVLSSSYKMPEVVKKANTSTTPKKAVQKVPEVLLKKRKLYADLKARRLRAQVQAVKDKKYKRLLIFKRAEKYASEYKKKERDLIRLKRSAKIRNNYHVDAEPALAFVMRIRGIRGVHPRVKQVLRLFRLRQINNGVFVKLNKATIQMLRIAEPYIAWGYPNLKSVRELIYKRGFGKVNKQRIPLSDNSVIERNLGKQNIICMEDLVHEIFTVGDSFKKASNFLWPFKLNNPKGGWRKKANHFADGGDFGNREQYINRLLRKMIEPCNPYSQGCQITNSKIEKVFLKIGRSDDPDAYTASVLLGRDTIYAANQASYSNSSGSHQYAIDSSDFNNDDVLDLMIVNSVHATIGMRSGHDNGTFIEESKYPAENDSSPQSVVAGGFNMDYQMDIANT
;
A
#
# COMPACT_ATOMS: atom_id res chain seq x y z
N MET A 1 2.70 86.09 -13.36
CA MET A 1 1.79 86.47 -12.26
C MET A 1 1.20 85.19 -11.66
N SER A 2 1.71 84.77 -10.50
CA SER A 2 1.03 84.75 -9.18
C SER A 2 0.03 83.59 -9.03
N GLY A 3 0.39 82.50 -8.34
CA GLY A 3 0.19 82.33 -6.88
C GLY A 3 -1.09 81.49 -6.64
N ARG A 4 -1.28 80.61 -5.65
CA ARG A 4 -0.76 80.53 -4.27
C ARG A 4 -1.31 79.20 -3.69
N GLY A 5 -0.52 78.45 -2.91
CA GLY A 5 -1.00 77.17 -2.34
C GLY A 5 -0.15 76.60 -1.21
N LYS A 6 0.20 77.44 -0.22
CA LYS A 6 0.70 77.14 1.14
C LYS A 6 1.89 76.16 1.28
N GLY A 7 3.08 76.77 1.38
CA GLY A 7 4.23 76.16 2.06
C GLY A 7 4.08 76.15 3.59
N GLY A 8 4.87 75.30 4.23
CA GLY A 8 4.93 75.20 5.69
C GLY A 8 5.97 74.22 6.23
N LYS A 9 7.24 74.40 5.84
CA LYS A 9 8.48 74.06 6.57
C LYS A 9 8.72 72.60 6.97
N GLY A 10 9.65 71.96 6.26
CA GLY A 10 10.48 70.92 6.85
C GLY A 10 11.40 71.51 7.92
N LEU A 11 11.41 70.91 9.10
CA LEU A 11 12.50 70.98 10.07
C LEU A 11 12.58 69.66 10.83
N GLY A 12 13.76 69.05 10.79
CA GLY A 12 14.30 68.33 11.94
C GLY A 12 14.02 66.82 12.00
N LYS A 13 15.09 66.07 11.74
CA LYS A 13 15.34 64.71 12.27
C LYS A 13 14.80 64.55 13.71
N GLY A 14 13.61 63.97 13.83
CA GLY A 14 13.06 63.46 15.08
C GLY A 14 12.92 61.96 14.92
N GLY A 15 13.81 61.20 15.57
CA GLY A 15 13.96 59.76 15.40
C GLY A 15 12.63 59.02 15.34
N ALA A 16 12.50 58.12 14.35
CA ALA A 16 11.44 57.13 14.32
C ALA A 16 11.33 56.55 15.73
N LYS A 17 10.23 56.89 16.42
CA LYS A 17 9.89 56.30 17.71
C LYS A 17 9.89 54.80 17.48
N ARG A 18 10.97 54.12 17.86
CA ARG A 18 10.98 52.67 17.96
C ARG A 18 9.80 52.36 18.86
N HIS A 19 8.76 51.76 18.30
CA HIS A 19 7.71 51.16 19.10
C HIS A 19 8.43 50.31 20.15
N ARG A 20 8.34 50.72 21.42
CA ARG A 20 8.86 49.93 22.53
C ARG A 20 8.19 48.58 22.40
N LYS A 21 8.97 47.54 22.09
CA LYS A 21 8.47 46.17 21.94
C LYS A 21 7.84 45.83 23.28
N VAL A 22 6.51 45.87 23.34
CA VAL A 22 5.78 45.43 24.53
C VAL A 22 6.23 44.00 24.76
N LEU A 23 6.83 43.72 25.93
CA LEU A 23 7.16 42.37 26.38
C LEU A 23 5.84 41.62 26.55
N ARG A 24 5.28 41.15 25.43
CA ARG A 24 4.29 40.10 25.41
C ARG A 24 5.06 38.79 25.56
N ASP A 25 4.50 37.85 26.30
CA ASP A 25 5.04 36.50 26.36
C ASP A 25 5.24 35.98 24.94
N ASN A 26 6.50 35.88 24.50
CA ASN A 26 6.87 35.48 23.14
C ASN A 26 6.28 34.10 22.77
N ILE A 27 5.92 33.30 23.77
CA ILE A 27 5.28 32.00 23.59
C ILE A 27 3.90 32.10 22.92
N GLN A 28 3.14 33.17 23.17
CA GLN A 28 1.87 33.42 22.49
C GLN A 28 2.07 33.95 21.06
N GLY A 29 3.30 34.38 20.72
CA GLY A 29 3.71 34.70 19.36
C GLY A 29 3.77 33.48 18.44
N ILE A 30 3.84 32.26 18.99
CA ILE A 30 3.72 31.02 18.21
C ILE A 30 2.25 30.84 17.83
N THR A 31 1.91 31.12 16.58
CA THR A 31 0.54 31.11 16.08
C THR A 31 0.00 29.67 15.91
N LYS A 32 -1.32 29.48 16.10
CA LYS A 32 -1.99 28.18 15.86
C LYS A 32 -1.71 27.59 14.46
N PRO A 33 -1.64 28.39 13.36
CA PRO A 33 -1.23 27.90 12.05
C PRO A 33 0.19 27.32 12.02
N ALA A 34 1.17 27.89 12.74
CA ALA A 34 2.54 27.37 12.78
C ALA A 34 2.60 25.97 13.40
N ILE A 35 1.91 25.77 14.53
CA ILE A 35 1.79 24.46 15.19
C ILE A 35 1.09 23.46 14.26
N ARG A 36 0.04 23.91 13.55
CA ARG A 36 -0.66 23.06 12.59
C ARG A 36 0.26 22.61 11.46
N ARG A 37 1.05 23.52 10.86
CA ARG A 37 2.01 23.17 9.79
C ARG A 37 3.01 22.11 10.25
N LEU A 38 3.53 22.25 11.47
CA LEU A 38 4.46 21.28 12.06
C LEU A 38 3.80 19.91 12.28
N ALA A 39 2.61 19.89 12.88
CA ALA A 39 1.86 18.66 13.13
C ALA A 39 1.49 17.92 11.82
N ARG A 40 1.22 18.65 10.74
CA ARG A 40 1.00 18.07 9.41
C ARG A 40 2.24 17.36 8.86
N ARG A 41 3.44 17.93 9.04
CA ARG A 41 4.70 17.25 8.67
C ARG A 41 4.91 15.96 9.47
N GLY A 42 4.40 15.91 10.70
CA GLY A 42 4.38 14.70 11.54
C GLY A 42 3.22 13.74 11.27
N GLY A 43 2.39 13.94 10.23
CA GLY A 43 1.29 13.04 9.86
C GLY A 43 -0.02 13.21 10.66
N VAL A 44 -0.12 14.24 11.51
CA VAL A 44 -1.30 14.44 12.37
C VAL A 44 -2.46 15.08 11.58
N LYS A 45 -3.62 14.39 11.53
CA LYS A 45 -4.77 14.84 10.71
C LYS A 45 -5.74 15.81 11.39
N ARG A 46 -5.94 15.72 12.71
CA ARG A 46 -6.77 16.64 13.51
C ARG A 46 -6.11 16.92 14.85
N ILE A 47 -6.30 18.12 15.39
CA ILE A 47 -5.69 18.59 16.64
C ILE A 47 -6.81 19.17 17.51
N SER A 48 -6.90 18.73 18.77
CA SER A 48 -7.82 19.28 19.76
C SER A 48 -7.40 20.69 20.20
N GLY A 49 -8.36 21.52 20.63
CA GLY A 49 -8.11 22.91 21.04
C GLY A 49 -7.13 23.06 22.21
N LEU A 50 -7.13 22.12 23.16
CA LEU A 50 -6.27 22.16 24.34
C LEU A 50 -4.79 21.89 24.02
N ILE A 51 -4.52 21.14 22.95
CA ILE A 51 -3.16 20.74 22.56
C ILE A 51 -2.30 21.95 22.16
N TYR A 52 -2.92 23.06 21.73
CA TYR A 52 -2.16 24.26 21.34
C TYR A 52 -1.43 24.92 22.52
N GLU A 53 -1.98 24.82 23.73
CA GLU A 53 -1.36 25.37 24.93
C GLU A 53 -0.31 24.42 25.49
N GLU A 54 -0.58 23.12 25.48
CA GLU A 54 0.38 22.08 25.86
C GLU A 54 1.65 22.11 25.00
N VAL A 55 1.51 22.24 23.67
CA VAL A 55 2.66 22.33 22.76
C VAL A 55 3.54 23.55 23.07
N ARG A 56 2.91 24.68 23.45
CA ARG A 56 3.65 25.88 23.87
C ARG A 56 4.40 25.66 25.19
N GLY A 57 3.78 24.98 26.15
CA GLY A 57 4.44 24.57 27.39
C GLY A 57 5.67 23.69 27.14
N VAL A 58 5.55 22.69 26.28
CA VAL A 58 6.67 21.80 25.91
C VAL A 58 7.80 22.57 25.23
N LEU A 59 7.48 23.50 24.32
CA LEU A 59 8.49 24.33 23.65
C LEU A 59 9.25 25.23 24.63
N LYS A 60 8.55 25.79 25.63
CA LYS A 60 9.17 26.59 26.68
C LYS A 60 10.15 25.75 27.51
N ILE A 61 9.72 24.59 28.00
CA ILE A 61 10.55 23.66 28.79
C ILE A 61 11.78 23.22 28.00
N PHE A 62 11.59 22.91 26.70
CA PHE A 62 12.70 22.53 25.84
C PHE A 62 13.75 23.64 25.74
N LEU A 63 13.32 24.88 25.47
CA LEU A 63 14.22 26.02 25.34
C LEU A 63 14.94 26.33 26.66
N GLU A 64 14.23 26.27 27.80
CA GLU A 64 14.83 26.47 29.12
C GLU A 64 15.92 25.45 29.41
N ASN A 65 15.71 24.18 29.07
CA ASN A 65 16.72 23.14 29.28
C ASN A 65 17.95 23.35 28.39
N VAL A 66 17.76 23.70 27.11
CA VAL A 66 18.88 23.99 26.18
C VAL A 66 19.69 25.18 26.65
N ILE A 67 19.04 26.26 27.11
CA ILE A 67 19.74 27.44 27.62
C ILE A 67 20.48 27.11 28.91
N ARG A 68 19.86 26.36 29.83
CA ARG A 68 20.51 25.95 31.09
C ARG A 68 21.78 25.15 30.81
N ASP A 69 21.73 24.20 29.89
CA ASP A 69 22.91 23.43 29.47
C ASP A 69 23.96 24.31 28.76
N ALA A 70 23.56 25.20 27.86
CA ALA A 70 24.49 26.11 27.18
C ALA A 70 25.22 27.03 28.19
N VAL A 71 24.52 27.54 29.20
CA VAL A 71 25.10 28.35 30.27
C VAL A 71 26.13 27.55 31.07
N THR A 72 25.85 26.28 31.40
CA THR A 72 26.85 25.45 32.10
C THR A 72 28.17 25.29 31.34
N TYR A 73 28.13 25.22 30.01
CA TYR A 73 29.35 25.20 29.18
C TYR A 73 30.09 26.53 29.22
N THR A 74 29.37 27.66 29.20
CA THR A 74 29.99 28.99 29.31
C THR A 74 30.63 29.24 30.67
N GLU A 75 29.96 28.82 31.76
CA GLU A 75 30.47 28.94 33.13
C GLU A 75 31.73 28.10 33.32
N HIS A 76 31.72 26.85 32.81
CA HIS A 76 32.91 25.98 32.84
C HIS A 76 34.09 26.58 32.06
N ALA A 77 33.81 27.25 30.94
CA ALA A 77 34.83 27.92 30.13
C ALA A 77 35.22 29.32 30.65
N LYS A 78 34.63 29.79 31.76
CA LYS A 78 34.78 31.14 32.33
C LYS A 78 34.53 32.27 31.32
N ARG A 79 33.64 32.05 30.36
CA ARG A 79 33.23 33.06 29.37
C ARG A 79 31.92 33.70 29.78
N LYS A 80 31.79 35.01 29.53
CA LYS A 80 30.55 35.76 29.79
C LYS A 80 29.58 35.74 28.60
N THR A 81 29.99 35.20 27.45
CA THR A 81 29.23 35.17 26.20
C THR A 81 28.98 33.73 25.77
N VAL A 82 27.72 33.41 25.46
CA VAL A 82 27.32 32.11 24.89
C VAL A 82 27.66 32.11 23.40
N THR A 83 28.49 31.16 22.97
CA THR A 83 28.82 30.98 21.57
C THR A 83 27.85 30.00 20.90
N ALA A 84 27.73 30.05 19.57
CA ALA A 84 26.90 29.09 18.83
C ALA A 84 27.31 27.63 19.09
N MET A 85 28.59 27.38 19.35
CA MET A 85 29.11 26.04 19.66
C MET A 85 28.59 25.51 21.00
N ASP A 86 28.43 26.36 22.02
CA ASP A 86 27.91 25.96 23.32
C ASP A 86 26.45 25.46 23.21
N VAL A 87 25.66 26.08 22.31
CA VAL A 87 24.29 25.65 21.99
C VAL A 87 24.29 24.33 21.22
N VAL A 88 25.21 24.17 20.26
CA VAL A 88 25.36 22.90 19.52
C VAL A 88 25.75 21.76 20.48
N TYR A 89 26.63 22.02 21.45
CA TYR A 89 27.02 21.04 22.47
C TYR A 89 25.88 20.70 23.43
N ALA A 90 25.11 21.70 23.89
CA ALA A 90 23.91 21.47 24.68
C ALA A 90 22.88 20.59 23.96
N LEU A 91 22.63 20.84 22.67
CA LEU A 91 21.70 20.05 21.87
C LEU A 91 22.22 18.63 21.60
N LYS A 92 23.54 18.47 21.38
CA LYS A 92 24.19 17.17 21.24
C LYS A 92 24.06 16.32 22.50
N ARG A 93 24.19 16.92 23.69
CA ARG A 93 23.96 16.25 24.99
C ARG A 93 22.52 15.75 25.14
N GLN A 94 21.55 16.48 24.60
CA GLN A 94 20.14 16.09 24.59
C GLN A 94 19.77 15.11 23.45
N GLY A 95 20.75 14.67 22.65
CA GLY A 95 20.54 13.71 21.57
C GLY A 95 19.87 14.28 20.32
N ARG A 96 19.89 15.61 20.14
CA ARG A 96 19.31 16.29 18.96
C ARG A 96 20.41 17.04 18.22
N THR A 97 20.73 16.61 17.00
CA THR A 97 21.77 17.24 16.16
C THR A 97 21.13 18.17 15.12
N LEU A 98 21.65 19.39 14.98
CA LEU A 98 21.34 20.30 13.87
C LEU A 98 22.28 19.97 12.70
N TYR A 99 21.74 19.43 11.62
CA TYR A 99 22.50 18.85 10.51
C TYR A 99 23.21 19.87 9.59
N ASP A 100 22.96 21.18 9.75
CA ASP A 100 23.61 22.23 8.94
C ASP A 100 24.82 22.91 9.63
N LEU A 101 25.02 22.73 10.94
CA LEU A 101 26.20 23.26 11.65
C LEU A 101 27.31 22.23 11.87
N SER A 102 27.08 20.96 11.51
CA SER A 102 28.02 19.87 11.77
C SER A 102 29.31 19.93 10.93
N VAL A 103 29.32 20.68 9.83
CA VAL A 103 30.47 20.77 8.91
C VAL A 103 31.68 21.48 9.57
N LEU A 104 31.46 22.38 10.53
CA LEU A 104 32.54 23.07 11.27
C LEU A 104 33.11 22.25 12.45
N SER A 105 32.50 21.12 12.80
CA SER A 105 32.93 20.30 13.95
C SER A 105 33.99 19.25 13.61
N SER A 106 34.34 19.07 12.33
CA SER A 106 35.33 18.08 11.90
C SER A 106 36.79 18.53 12.09
N SER A 107 37.03 19.81 12.39
CA SER A 107 38.38 20.40 12.43
C SER A 107 38.89 20.71 13.84
N TYR A 108 38.05 20.59 14.89
CA TYR A 108 38.49 20.80 16.27
C TYR A 108 38.65 19.46 16.98
N LYS A 109 39.89 18.96 16.96
CA LYS A 109 40.36 17.83 17.77
C LYS A 109 40.10 18.16 19.25
N MET A 110 39.35 17.31 19.95
CA MET A 110 39.18 17.42 21.40
C MET A 110 40.58 17.41 22.05
N PRO A 111 40.92 18.34 22.96
CA PRO A 111 42.10 18.15 23.78
C PRO A 111 41.92 16.86 24.59
N GLU A 112 42.89 15.96 24.48
CA GLU A 112 42.99 14.80 25.36
C GLU A 112 42.91 15.27 26.81
N VAL A 113 42.02 14.63 27.56
CA VAL A 113 41.98 14.78 29.01
C VAL A 113 43.25 14.14 29.55
N VAL A 114 44.32 14.93 29.67
CA VAL A 114 45.45 14.61 30.52
C VAL A 114 44.85 14.45 31.92
N LYS A 115 44.74 13.21 32.40
CA LYS A 115 44.49 12.91 33.80
C LYS A 115 45.69 13.41 34.59
N LYS A 116 45.74 14.71 34.89
CA LYS A 116 46.59 15.21 35.96
C LYS A 116 46.04 14.64 37.25
N ALA A 117 46.85 13.81 37.91
CA ALA A 117 46.64 13.40 39.28
C ALA A 117 46.68 14.66 40.15
N ASN A 118 45.52 15.26 40.40
CA ASN A 118 45.39 16.30 41.39
C ASN A 118 45.37 15.60 42.76
N THR A 119 46.51 15.60 43.44
CA THR A 119 46.60 15.40 44.89
C THR A 119 46.02 16.63 45.58
N SER A 120 44.69 16.78 45.57
CA SER A 120 43.99 17.66 46.49
C SER A 120 43.53 16.85 47.69
N THR A 121 44.29 16.94 48.78
CA THR A 121 43.92 16.53 50.13
C THR A 121 42.72 17.35 50.58
N THR A 122 41.54 16.98 50.09
CA THR A 122 40.26 17.34 50.71
C THR A 122 39.94 16.27 51.74
N PRO A 123 39.46 16.63 52.95
CA PRO A 123 39.16 15.64 53.96
C PRO A 123 38.09 14.69 53.39
N LYS A 124 38.41 13.39 53.34
CA LYS A 124 37.49 12.34 52.92
C LYS A 124 36.25 12.42 53.81
N LYS A 125 35.21 13.09 53.31
CA LYS A 125 33.88 13.10 53.94
C LYS A 125 33.48 11.63 54.14
N ALA A 126 33.22 11.25 55.39
CA ALA A 126 32.83 9.89 55.75
C ALA A 126 31.66 9.44 54.84
N VAL A 127 31.90 8.40 54.03
CA VAL A 127 30.88 7.84 53.15
C VAL A 127 29.77 7.30 54.05
N GLN A 128 28.58 7.90 53.97
CA GLN A 128 27.41 7.43 54.73
C GLN A 128 27.21 5.94 54.46
N LYS A 129 27.22 5.10 55.51
CA LYS A 129 26.99 3.65 55.41
C LYS A 129 25.60 3.41 54.81
N VAL A 130 25.56 3.01 53.55
CA VAL A 130 24.31 2.69 52.84
C VAL A 130 23.74 1.41 53.44
N PRO A 131 22.45 1.39 53.84
CA PRO A 131 21.79 0.19 54.34
C PRO A 131 21.91 -1.00 53.38
N GLU A 132 22.17 -2.20 53.91
CA GLU A 132 22.36 -3.44 53.13
C GLU A 132 21.16 -3.77 52.22
N VAL A 133 19.94 -3.45 52.67
CA VAL A 133 18.70 -3.63 51.92
C VAL A 133 18.71 -2.84 50.60
N LEU A 134 19.26 -1.63 50.59
CA LEU A 134 19.37 -0.81 49.38
C LEU A 134 20.40 -1.39 48.40
N LEU A 135 21.49 -1.99 48.90
CA LEU A 135 22.48 -2.66 48.06
C LEU A 135 21.89 -3.93 47.40
N LYS A 136 21.13 -4.73 48.15
CA LYS A 136 20.39 -5.89 47.62
C LYS A 136 19.37 -5.50 46.55
N LYS A 137 18.60 -4.42 46.77
CA LYS A 137 17.68 -3.87 45.76
C LYS A 137 18.42 -3.38 44.51
N ARG A 138 19.54 -2.67 44.65
CA ARG A 138 20.36 -2.20 43.51
C ARG A 138 20.87 -3.36 42.66
N LYS A 139 21.36 -4.43 43.30
CA LYS A 139 21.81 -5.65 42.60
C LYS A 139 20.65 -6.31 41.84
N LEU A 140 19.50 -6.52 42.49
CA LEU A 140 18.31 -7.09 41.84
C LEU A 140 17.87 -6.27 40.62
N TYR A 141 17.81 -4.94 40.73
CA TYR A 141 17.45 -4.08 39.59
C TYR A 141 18.48 -4.13 38.46
N ALA A 142 19.78 -4.18 38.79
CA ALA A 142 20.84 -4.34 37.81
C ALA A 142 20.71 -5.68 37.05
N ASP A 143 20.44 -6.78 37.77
CA ASP A 143 20.25 -8.11 37.19
C ASP A 143 18.97 -8.18 36.33
N LEU A 144 17.87 -7.61 36.81
CA LEU A 144 16.62 -7.49 36.03
C LEU A 144 16.83 -6.66 34.75
N LYS A 145 17.59 -5.56 34.83
CA LYS A 145 17.93 -4.73 33.68
C LYS A 145 18.81 -5.48 32.68
N ALA A 146 19.85 -6.16 33.16
CA ALA A 146 20.74 -6.97 32.33
C ALA A 146 19.97 -8.10 31.63
N ARG A 147 19.09 -8.80 32.35
CA ARG A 147 18.22 -9.84 31.79
C ARG A 147 17.26 -9.30 30.73
N ARG A 148 16.64 -8.15 30.98
CA ARG A 148 15.77 -7.48 29.99
C ARG A 148 16.55 -7.07 28.74
N LEU A 149 17.74 -6.50 28.90
CA LEU A 149 18.59 -6.10 27.77
C LEU A 149 19.01 -7.32 26.93
N ARG A 150 19.44 -8.42 27.57
CA ARG A 150 19.77 -9.68 26.89
C ARG A 150 18.57 -10.23 26.12
N ALA A 151 17.39 -10.27 26.74
CA ALA A 151 16.16 -10.73 26.09
C ALA A 151 15.74 -9.82 24.92
N GLN A 152 15.93 -8.50 25.02
CA GLN A 152 15.66 -7.57 23.93
C GLN A 152 16.61 -7.81 22.74
N VAL A 153 17.91 -7.96 23.01
CA VAL A 153 18.90 -8.25 21.95
C VAL A 153 18.59 -9.58 21.25
N GLN A 154 18.25 -10.62 22.02
CA GLN A 154 17.83 -11.91 21.47
C GLN A 154 16.56 -11.78 20.62
N ALA A 155 15.52 -11.12 21.14
CA ALA A 155 14.26 -10.92 20.41
C ALA A 155 14.46 -10.15 19.08
N VAL A 156 15.39 -9.18 19.03
CA VAL A 156 15.73 -8.47 17.79
C VAL A 156 16.41 -9.40 16.79
N LYS A 157 17.36 -10.24 17.24
CA LYS A 157 18.02 -11.24 16.39
C LYS A 157 17.00 -12.24 15.83
N ASP A 158 16.14 -12.79 16.68
CA ASP A 158 15.11 -13.76 16.31
C ASP A 158 14.11 -13.15 15.33
N LYS A 159 13.68 -11.91 15.56
CA LYS A 159 12.78 -11.19 14.65
C LYS A 159 13.41 -11.00 13.27
N LYS A 160 14.70 -10.69 13.20
CA LYS A 160 15.44 -10.56 11.93
C LYS A 160 15.49 -11.91 11.19
N TYR A 161 15.84 -12.98 11.89
CA TYR A 161 15.87 -14.33 11.31
C TYR A 161 14.49 -14.76 10.80
N LYS A 162 13.44 -14.62 11.64
CA LYS A 162 12.07 -14.96 11.28
C LYS A 162 11.56 -14.17 10.08
N ARG A 163 11.89 -12.87 9.98
CA ARG A 163 11.50 -12.04 8.83
C ARG A 163 12.10 -12.57 7.52
N LEU A 164 13.38 -12.96 7.54
CA LEU A 164 14.04 -13.57 6.37
C LEU A 164 13.41 -14.91 6.00
N LEU A 165 13.10 -15.74 7.00
CA LEU A 165 12.44 -17.03 6.81
C LEU A 165 11.04 -16.87 6.19
N ILE A 166 10.23 -15.94 6.71
CA ILE A 166 8.90 -15.63 6.18
C ILE A 166 8.99 -15.17 4.73
N PHE A 167 9.96 -14.31 4.41
CA PHE A 167 10.15 -13.81 3.04
C PHE A 167 10.50 -14.94 2.06
N LYS A 168 11.47 -15.80 2.41
CA LYS A 168 11.85 -16.95 1.60
C LYS A 168 10.70 -17.95 1.42
N ARG A 169 9.88 -18.16 2.47
CA ARG A 169 8.69 -19.02 2.38
C ARG A 169 7.64 -18.42 1.43
N ALA A 170 7.36 -17.12 1.54
CA ALA A 170 6.42 -16.44 0.65
C ALA A 170 6.84 -16.51 -0.82
N GLU A 171 8.14 -16.33 -1.10
CA GLU A 171 8.72 -16.51 -2.43
C GLU A 171 8.50 -17.94 -2.96
N LYS A 172 8.78 -18.94 -2.11
CA LYS A 172 8.54 -20.36 -2.43
C LYS A 172 7.07 -20.63 -2.76
N TYR A 173 6.12 -20.10 -1.99
CA TYR A 173 4.69 -20.30 -2.29
C TYR A 173 4.28 -19.61 -3.58
N ALA A 174 4.78 -18.40 -3.83
CA ALA A 174 4.49 -17.69 -5.07
C ALA A 174 5.01 -18.45 -6.31
N SER A 175 6.21 -19.02 -6.25
CA SER A 175 6.75 -19.85 -7.33
C SER A 175 5.98 -21.17 -7.48
N GLU A 176 5.58 -21.81 -6.37
CA GLU A 176 4.75 -23.02 -6.38
C GLU A 176 3.41 -22.78 -7.08
N TYR A 177 2.70 -21.69 -6.77
CA TYR A 177 1.42 -21.37 -7.41
C TYR A 177 1.57 -21.10 -8.90
N LYS A 178 2.56 -20.28 -9.29
CA LYS A 178 2.86 -20.02 -10.71
C LYS A 178 3.19 -21.30 -11.46
N LYS A 179 3.96 -22.19 -10.84
CA LYS A 179 4.31 -23.50 -11.42
C LYS A 179 3.06 -24.36 -11.62
N LYS A 180 2.20 -24.48 -10.60
CA LYS A 180 0.93 -25.24 -10.69
C LYS A 180 0.01 -24.73 -11.80
N GLU A 181 -0.12 -23.42 -11.95
CA GLU A 181 -0.92 -22.80 -13.01
C GLU A 181 -0.35 -23.09 -14.40
N ARG A 182 0.97 -22.92 -14.58
CA ARG A 182 1.66 -23.27 -15.84
C ARG A 182 1.56 -24.76 -16.16
N ASP A 183 1.70 -25.62 -15.16
CA ASP A 183 1.60 -27.07 -15.32
C ASP A 183 0.20 -27.49 -15.78
N LEU A 184 -0.85 -26.91 -15.20
CA LEU A 184 -2.24 -27.15 -15.61
C LEU A 184 -2.48 -26.73 -17.07
N ILE A 185 -2.01 -25.53 -17.45
CA ILE A 185 -2.10 -25.04 -18.84
C ILE A 185 -1.32 -25.96 -19.80
N ARG A 186 -0.11 -26.37 -19.41
CA ARG A 186 0.74 -27.28 -20.20
C ARG A 186 0.08 -28.63 -20.41
N LEU A 187 -0.52 -29.22 -19.37
CA LEU A 187 -1.25 -30.49 -19.46
C LEU A 187 -2.48 -30.39 -20.36
N LYS A 188 -3.23 -29.29 -20.28
CA LYS A 188 -4.36 -29.03 -21.19
C LYS A 188 -3.91 -28.94 -22.65
N ARG A 189 -2.81 -28.21 -22.91
CA ARG A 189 -2.24 -28.07 -24.26
C ARG A 189 -1.72 -29.40 -24.79
N SER A 190 -0.98 -30.17 -23.99
CA SER A 190 -0.43 -31.46 -24.43
C SER A 190 -1.51 -32.50 -24.69
N ALA A 191 -2.59 -32.52 -23.92
CA ALA A 191 -3.75 -33.36 -24.18
C ALA A 191 -4.43 -32.96 -25.50
N LYS A 192 -4.68 -31.65 -25.71
CA LYS A 192 -5.27 -31.13 -26.95
C LYS A 192 -4.45 -31.48 -28.19
N ILE A 193 -3.11 -31.37 -28.12
CA ILE A 193 -2.20 -31.76 -29.21
C ILE A 193 -2.35 -33.26 -29.58
N ARG A 194 -2.61 -34.11 -28.59
CA ARG A 194 -2.81 -35.55 -28.78
C ARG A 194 -4.27 -35.93 -29.07
N ASN A 195 -5.13 -34.96 -29.35
CA ASN A 195 -6.59 -35.13 -29.48
C ASN A 195 -7.26 -35.82 -28.27
N ASN A 196 -6.65 -35.67 -27.08
CA ASN A 196 -7.17 -36.18 -25.81
C ASN A 196 -7.70 -35.03 -24.95
N TYR A 197 -8.57 -35.34 -24.00
CA TYR A 197 -9.13 -34.37 -23.06
C TYR A 197 -8.42 -34.44 -21.71
N HIS A 198 -8.00 -33.30 -21.18
CA HIS A 198 -7.53 -33.19 -19.79
C HIS A 198 -8.69 -32.79 -18.88
N VAL A 199 -9.05 -33.66 -17.94
CA VAL A 199 -10.04 -33.36 -16.91
C VAL A 199 -9.31 -32.81 -15.69
N ASP A 200 -9.70 -31.61 -15.26
CA ASP A 200 -9.12 -30.97 -14.07
C ASP A 200 -9.44 -31.76 -12.79
N ALA A 201 -8.52 -31.75 -11.83
CA ALA A 201 -8.74 -32.38 -10.55
C ALA A 201 -9.92 -31.76 -9.79
N GLU A 202 -10.70 -32.59 -9.10
CA GLU A 202 -11.79 -32.11 -8.25
C GLU A 202 -11.27 -31.18 -7.15
N PRO A 203 -11.95 -30.05 -6.90
CA PRO A 203 -11.49 -29.07 -5.92
C PRO A 203 -11.64 -29.60 -4.49
N ALA A 204 -10.58 -29.47 -3.69
CA ALA A 204 -10.59 -29.90 -2.29
C ALA A 204 -11.15 -28.83 -1.32
N LEU A 205 -11.32 -27.59 -1.75
CA LEU A 205 -11.69 -26.44 -0.93
C LEU A 205 -12.97 -25.78 -1.43
N ALA A 206 -13.90 -25.51 -0.52
CA ALA A 206 -15.06 -24.66 -0.77
C ALA A 206 -15.09 -23.45 0.17
N PHE A 207 -15.57 -22.32 -0.35
CA PHE A 207 -16.02 -21.20 0.46
C PHE A 207 -17.54 -21.22 0.55
N VAL A 208 -18.05 -21.29 1.78
CA VAL A 208 -19.47 -21.50 2.07
C VAL A 208 -20.00 -20.25 2.77
N MET A 209 -21.07 -19.68 2.23
CA MET A 209 -21.66 -18.43 2.72
C MET A 209 -23.16 -18.56 2.97
N ARG A 210 -23.63 -18.02 4.08
CA ARG A 210 -25.07 -17.99 4.39
C ARG A 210 -25.77 -16.80 3.72
N ILE A 211 -26.84 -17.07 2.99
CA ILE A 211 -27.59 -16.03 2.24
C ILE A 211 -28.99 -15.74 2.80
N ARG A 212 -29.58 -16.67 3.57
CA ARG A 212 -30.94 -16.56 4.15
C ARG A 212 -30.93 -16.38 5.68
N GLY A 213 -32.00 -15.78 6.19
CA GLY A 213 -32.20 -15.45 7.61
C GLY A 213 -32.39 -16.66 8.55
N ILE A 214 -32.65 -16.38 9.83
CA ILE A 214 -32.71 -17.38 10.91
C ILE A 214 -34.14 -17.84 11.20
N ARG A 215 -35.15 -17.04 10.85
CA ARG A 215 -36.57 -17.35 11.06
C ARG A 215 -37.04 -18.42 10.06
N GLY A 216 -37.89 -19.34 10.53
CA GLY A 216 -38.50 -20.37 9.68
C GLY A 216 -37.53 -21.40 9.09
N VAL A 217 -36.41 -21.70 9.77
CA VAL A 217 -35.43 -22.69 9.31
C VAL A 217 -35.72 -24.04 9.96
N HIS A 218 -35.82 -25.10 9.15
CA HIS A 218 -36.00 -26.47 9.64
C HIS A 218 -34.89 -26.89 10.63
N PRO A 219 -35.20 -27.58 11.74
CA PRO A 219 -34.21 -27.91 12.78
C PRO A 219 -32.97 -28.63 12.26
N ARG A 220 -33.13 -29.58 11.32
CA ARG A 220 -32.01 -30.32 10.71
C ARG A 220 -31.03 -29.36 10.01
N VAL A 221 -31.55 -28.42 9.22
CA VAL A 221 -30.74 -27.41 8.51
C VAL A 221 -30.09 -26.44 9.49
N LYS A 222 -30.83 -26.02 10.52
CA LYS A 222 -30.32 -25.15 11.59
C LYS A 222 -29.12 -25.78 12.29
N GLN A 223 -29.13 -27.09 12.52
CA GLN A 223 -28.01 -27.81 13.12
C GLN A 223 -26.79 -27.89 12.20
N VAL A 224 -26.99 -28.17 10.91
CA VAL A 224 -25.91 -28.15 9.91
C VAL A 224 -25.24 -26.77 9.82
N LEU A 225 -26.02 -25.69 9.76
CA LEU A 225 -25.50 -24.33 9.75
C LEU A 225 -24.72 -23.98 11.03
N ARG A 226 -25.11 -24.53 12.18
CA ARG A 226 -24.38 -24.36 13.45
C ARG A 226 -23.02 -25.08 13.40
N LEU A 227 -22.96 -26.29 12.85
CA LEU A 227 -21.71 -27.05 12.66
C LEU A 227 -20.73 -26.30 11.75
N PHE A 228 -21.23 -25.71 10.66
CA PHE A 228 -20.42 -24.84 9.79
C PHE A 228 -20.09 -23.47 10.40
N ARG A 229 -20.60 -23.14 11.59
CA ARG A 229 -20.44 -21.84 12.26
C ARG A 229 -21.12 -20.66 11.54
N LEU A 230 -22.08 -20.93 10.66
CA LEU A 230 -22.83 -19.96 9.86
C LEU A 230 -24.08 -19.45 10.60
N ARG A 231 -23.88 -18.68 11.68
CA ARG A 231 -24.96 -18.22 12.56
C ARG A 231 -25.72 -16.98 12.05
N GLN A 232 -25.05 -16.08 11.34
CA GLN A 232 -25.60 -14.80 10.85
C GLN A 232 -25.63 -14.80 9.30
N ILE A 233 -26.48 -13.96 8.71
CA ILE A 233 -26.51 -13.74 7.25
C ILE A 233 -25.15 -13.15 6.83
N ASN A 234 -24.70 -13.49 5.62
CA ASN A 234 -23.41 -13.10 5.03
C ASN A 234 -22.18 -13.53 5.86
N ASN A 235 -22.35 -14.48 6.78
CA ASN A 235 -21.20 -15.17 7.33
C ASN A 235 -20.64 -16.12 6.27
N GLY A 236 -19.31 -16.20 6.19
CA GLY A 236 -18.60 -17.11 5.30
C GLY A 236 -17.52 -17.91 6.02
N VAL A 237 -17.31 -19.16 5.62
CA VAL A 237 -16.32 -20.07 6.21
C VAL A 237 -15.68 -20.93 5.12
N PHE A 238 -14.39 -21.24 5.27
CA PHE A 238 -13.70 -22.25 4.46
C PHE A 238 -14.00 -23.66 4.96
N VAL A 239 -14.43 -24.52 4.04
CA VAL A 239 -14.80 -25.92 4.31
C VAL A 239 -13.99 -26.82 3.38
N LYS A 240 -13.35 -27.84 3.97
CA LYS A 240 -12.71 -28.93 3.21
C LYS A 240 -13.80 -29.80 2.60
N LEU A 241 -13.70 -30.09 1.30
CA LEU A 241 -14.64 -30.93 0.58
C LEU A 241 -14.29 -32.40 0.77
N ASN A 242 -15.15 -33.10 1.51
CA ASN A 242 -15.19 -34.54 1.66
C ASN A 242 -16.62 -35.02 1.33
N LYS A 243 -16.80 -36.33 1.07
CA LYS A 243 -18.13 -36.92 0.82
C LYS A 243 -19.16 -36.54 1.90
N ALA A 244 -18.76 -36.55 3.17
CA ALA A 244 -19.61 -36.16 4.30
C ALA A 244 -20.00 -34.66 4.29
N THR A 245 -19.06 -33.76 4.00
CA THR A 245 -19.36 -32.32 3.99
C THR A 245 -20.22 -31.94 2.80
N ILE A 246 -20.05 -32.59 1.65
CA ILE A 246 -20.91 -32.41 0.47
C ILE A 246 -22.35 -32.80 0.82
N GLN A 247 -22.56 -33.93 1.49
CA GLN A 247 -23.90 -34.35 1.94
C GLN A 247 -24.52 -33.33 2.91
N MET A 248 -23.72 -32.77 3.82
CA MET A 248 -24.17 -31.68 4.70
C MET A 248 -24.50 -30.40 3.93
N LEU A 249 -23.73 -30.06 2.90
CA LEU A 249 -23.99 -28.89 2.04
C LEU A 249 -25.32 -29.04 1.28
N ARG A 250 -25.61 -30.24 0.76
CA ARG A 250 -26.91 -30.56 0.12
C ARG A 250 -28.09 -30.32 1.06
N ILE A 251 -27.98 -30.71 2.33
CA ILE A 251 -29.04 -30.46 3.33
C ILE A 251 -29.29 -28.95 3.54
N ALA A 252 -28.23 -28.14 3.52
CA ALA A 252 -28.32 -26.71 3.78
C ALA A 252 -28.35 -25.83 2.52
N GLU A 253 -28.48 -26.46 1.35
CA GLU A 253 -28.33 -25.84 0.04
C GLU A 253 -29.24 -24.62 -0.18
N PRO A 254 -30.54 -24.65 0.17
CA PRO A 254 -31.44 -23.51 -0.03
C PRO A 254 -31.10 -22.27 0.80
N TYR A 255 -30.20 -22.39 1.79
CA TYR A 255 -29.83 -21.32 2.72
C TYR A 255 -28.41 -20.80 2.51
N ILE A 256 -27.65 -21.44 1.62
CA ILE A 256 -26.23 -21.24 1.42
C ILE A 256 -25.94 -20.96 -0.06
N ALA A 257 -24.96 -20.11 -0.32
CA ALA A 257 -24.27 -20.04 -1.60
C ALA A 257 -22.82 -20.48 -1.37
N TRP A 258 -22.31 -21.38 -2.19
CA TRP A 258 -20.93 -21.89 -2.05
C TRP A 258 -20.28 -22.18 -3.39
N GLY A 259 -18.96 -22.24 -3.40
CA GLY A 259 -18.17 -22.55 -4.60
C GLY A 259 -16.67 -22.62 -4.29
N TYR A 260 -15.86 -22.64 -5.34
CA TYR A 260 -14.42 -22.85 -5.27
C TYR A 260 -13.67 -21.50 -5.27
N PRO A 261 -13.08 -21.09 -4.14
CA PRO A 261 -12.39 -19.81 -4.06
C PRO A 261 -11.03 -19.89 -4.77
N ASN A 262 -10.66 -18.82 -5.49
CA ASN A 262 -9.32 -18.68 -6.04
C ASN A 262 -8.33 -18.14 -4.98
N LEU A 263 -7.03 -18.23 -5.28
CA LEU A 263 -5.97 -17.74 -4.38
C LEU A 263 -6.16 -16.26 -4.02
N LYS A 264 -6.57 -15.43 -4.98
CA LYS A 264 -6.83 -13.99 -4.78
C LYS A 264 -7.94 -13.76 -3.74
N SER A 265 -9.06 -14.46 -3.84
CA SER A 265 -10.21 -14.36 -2.95
C SER A 265 -9.89 -14.90 -1.56
N VAL A 266 -9.13 -16.00 -1.44
CA VAL A 266 -8.66 -16.49 -0.14
C VAL A 266 -7.77 -15.44 0.54
N ARG A 267 -6.81 -14.88 -0.21
CA ARG A 267 -5.91 -13.82 0.28
C ARG A 267 -6.71 -12.60 0.72
N GLU A 268 -7.58 -12.06 -0.13
CA GLU A 268 -8.40 -10.88 0.19
C GLU A 268 -9.29 -11.09 1.41
N LEU A 269 -9.88 -12.28 1.57
CA LEU A 269 -10.69 -12.62 2.75
C LEU A 269 -9.84 -12.58 4.03
N ILE A 270 -8.69 -13.24 4.04
CA ILE A 270 -7.82 -13.31 5.22
C ILE A 270 -7.24 -11.94 5.55
N TYR A 271 -6.73 -11.20 4.57
CA TYR A 271 -6.12 -9.89 4.81
C TYR A 271 -7.13 -8.80 5.16
N LYS A 272 -8.29 -8.73 4.46
CA LYS A 272 -9.24 -7.61 4.64
C LYS A 272 -10.32 -7.91 5.69
N ARG A 273 -10.70 -9.18 5.85
CA ARG A 273 -11.84 -9.59 6.69
C ARG A 273 -11.46 -10.65 7.74
N GLY A 274 -10.20 -11.04 7.84
CA GLY A 274 -9.72 -12.08 8.73
C GLY A 274 -9.65 -11.65 10.19
N PHE A 275 -10.23 -12.48 11.06
CA PHE A 275 -10.11 -12.39 12.50
C PHE A 275 -9.72 -13.75 13.06
N GLY A 276 -8.80 -13.76 14.02
CA GLY A 276 -8.43 -14.95 14.77
C GLY A 276 -9.31 -15.15 16.01
N LYS A 277 -9.58 -16.41 16.32
CA LYS A 277 -10.22 -16.86 17.57
C LYS A 277 -9.12 -17.15 18.59
N VAL A 278 -8.89 -16.22 19.51
CA VAL A 278 -7.90 -16.35 20.59
C VAL A 278 -8.66 -16.28 21.90
N ASN A 279 -8.56 -17.30 22.77
CA ASN A 279 -9.28 -17.34 24.06
C ASN A 279 -10.79 -17.05 23.93
N LYS A 280 -11.42 -17.57 22.85
CA LYS A 280 -12.83 -17.33 22.48
C LYS A 280 -13.17 -15.87 22.11
N GLN A 281 -12.20 -14.97 22.09
CA GLN A 281 -12.34 -13.60 21.62
C GLN A 281 -12.03 -13.49 20.12
N ARG A 282 -12.64 -12.50 19.47
CA ARG A 282 -12.45 -12.19 18.05
C ARG A 282 -11.40 -11.08 17.92
N ILE A 283 -10.17 -11.44 17.56
CA ILE A 283 -9.02 -10.52 17.47
C ILE A 283 -8.66 -10.27 15.99
N PRO A 284 -8.45 -9.02 15.57
CA PRO A 284 -8.01 -8.72 14.20
C PRO A 284 -6.61 -9.28 13.92
N LEU A 285 -6.39 -9.79 12.70
CA LEU A 285 -5.09 -10.32 12.27
C LEU A 285 -4.18 -9.20 11.73
N SER A 286 -3.79 -8.26 12.60
CA SER A 286 -2.87 -7.16 12.23
C SER A 286 -1.40 -7.57 12.29
N ASP A 287 -1.04 -8.42 13.26
CA ASP A 287 0.34 -8.86 13.50
C ASP A 287 0.50 -10.37 13.35
N ASN A 288 1.60 -10.78 12.70
CA ASN A 288 1.97 -12.19 12.58
C ASN A 288 2.19 -12.88 13.95
N SER A 289 2.46 -12.10 15.01
CA SER A 289 2.63 -12.65 16.37
C SER A 289 1.38 -13.35 16.91
N VAL A 290 0.18 -12.94 16.48
CA VAL A 290 -1.09 -13.57 16.88
C VAL A 290 -1.22 -14.97 16.26
N ILE A 291 -0.78 -15.11 15.01
CA ILE A 291 -0.79 -16.38 14.29
C ILE A 291 0.25 -17.32 14.88
N GLU A 292 1.49 -16.86 15.04
CA GLU A 292 2.60 -17.66 15.56
C GLU A 292 2.31 -18.22 16.97
N ARG A 293 1.76 -17.42 17.89
CA ARG A 293 1.44 -17.89 19.25
C ARG A 293 0.42 -19.03 19.25
N ASN A 294 -0.53 -19.02 18.33
CA ASN A 294 -1.65 -19.97 18.32
C ASN A 294 -1.39 -21.18 17.40
N LEU A 295 -0.74 -20.96 16.26
CA LEU A 295 -0.53 -21.94 15.20
C LEU A 295 0.94 -22.31 14.97
N GLY A 296 1.89 -21.76 15.74
CA GLY A 296 3.32 -22.04 15.61
C GLY A 296 3.66 -23.53 15.80
N LYS A 297 2.86 -24.26 16.61
CA LYS A 297 2.98 -25.72 16.76
C LYS A 297 2.66 -26.50 15.47
N GLN A 298 1.94 -25.89 14.54
CA GLN A 298 1.59 -26.45 13.23
C GLN A 298 2.53 -25.96 12.12
N ASN A 299 3.66 -25.31 12.47
CA ASN A 299 4.59 -24.69 11.52
C ASN A 299 3.98 -23.54 10.70
N ILE A 300 2.88 -22.94 11.17
CA ILE A 300 2.24 -21.76 10.56
C ILE A 300 2.69 -20.53 11.37
N ILE A 301 3.55 -19.71 10.77
CA ILE A 301 4.20 -18.59 11.45
C ILE A 301 3.58 -17.25 11.02
N CYS A 302 3.22 -17.14 9.74
CA CYS A 302 2.78 -15.89 9.14
C CYS A 302 1.42 -15.99 8.43
N MET A 303 0.92 -14.84 7.95
CA MET A 303 -0.31 -14.80 7.17
C MET A 303 -0.22 -15.57 5.85
N GLU A 304 0.90 -15.53 5.13
CA GLU A 304 1.03 -16.28 3.88
C GLU A 304 1.07 -17.79 4.12
N ASP A 305 1.69 -18.27 5.20
CA ASP A 305 1.62 -19.69 5.61
C ASP A 305 0.15 -20.09 5.87
N LEU A 306 -0.63 -19.22 6.53
CA LEU A 306 -2.04 -19.45 6.79
C LEU A 306 -2.87 -19.49 5.49
N VAL A 307 -2.59 -18.60 4.53
CA VAL A 307 -3.24 -18.60 3.22
C VAL A 307 -2.90 -19.88 2.46
N HIS A 308 -1.63 -20.30 2.46
CA HIS A 308 -1.17 -21.52 1.80
C HIS A 308 -1.81 -22.77 2.39
N GLU A 309 -1.85 -22.89 3.71
CA GLU A 309 -2.48 -24.01 4.40
C GLU A 309 -3.98 -24.13 4.06
N ILE A 310 -4.68 -23.00 3.98
CA ILE A 310 -6.11 -22.96 3.64
C ILE A 310 -6.32 -23.32 2.17
N PHE A 311 -5.57 -22.72 1.25
CA PHE A 311 -5.75 -22.89 -0.20
C PHE A 311 -5.38 -24.30 -0.67
N THR A 312 -4.27 -24.85 -0.16
CA THR A 312 -3.81 -26.20 -0.52
C THR A 312 -4.50 -27.31 0.27
N VAL A 313 -5.24 -26.96 1.34
CA VAL A 313 -5.89 -27.91 2.25
C VAL A 313 -4.87 -28.86 2.88
N GLY A 314 -3.88 -28.29 3.57
CA GLY A 314 -2.83 -29.05 4.26
C GLY A 314 -3.33 -29.86 5.47
N ASP A 315 -2.43 -30.60 6.10
CA ASP A 315 -2.73 -31.49 7.22
C ASP A 315 -3.30 -30.76 8.44
N SER A 316 -2.90 -29.50 8.62
CA SER A 316 -3.32 -28.63 9.72
C SER A 316 -4.54 -27.75 9.36
N PHE A 317 -5.21 -28.00 8.23
CA PHE A 317 -6.38 -27.24 7.77
C PHE A 317 -7.46 -27.11 8.84
N LYS A 318 -7.75 -28.19 9.58
CA LYS A 318 -8.78 -28.19 10.65
C LYS A 318 -8.46 -27.16 11.73
N LYS A 319 -7.17 -27.04 12.11
CA LYS A 319 -6.72 -26.08 13.13
C LYS A 319 -6.72 -24.66 12.57
N ALA A 320 -6.23 -24.46 11.35
CA ALA A 320 -6.23 -23.17 10.66
C ALA A 320 -7.65 -22.61 10.44
N SER A 321 -8.58 -23.43 9.93
CA SER A 321 -9.98 -23.03 9.71
C SER A 321 -10.71 -22.75 11.03
N ASN A 322 -10.44 -23.52 12.09
CA ASN A 322 -11.05 -23.27 13.41
C ASN A 322 -10.48 -22.02 14.10
N PHE A 323 -9.19 -21.71 13.87
CA PHE A 323 -8.56 -20.48 14.31
C PHE A 323 -9.21 -19.26 13.65
N LEU A 324 -9.53 -19.32 12.36
CA LEU A 324 -10.27 -18.26 11.70
C LEU A 324 -11.70 -18.15 12.26
N TRP A 325 -12.06 -16.95 12.71
CA TRP A 325 -13.44 -16.60 13.01
C TRP A 325 -14.23 -16.54 11.69
N PRO A 326 -15.50 -16.99 11.65
CA PRO A 326 -16.33 -16.86 10.45
C PRO A 326 -16.30 -15.42 9.89
N PHE A 327 -15.99 -15.31 8.59
CA PHE A 327 -15.87 -14.02 7.91
C PHE A 327 -17.23 -13.33 7.92
N LYS A 328 -17.26 -12.06 8.36
CA LYS A 328 -18.45 -11.22 8.29
C LYS A 328 -18.36 -10.35 7.04
N LEU A 329 -19.15 -10.70 6.02
CA LEU A 329 -19.15 -10.02 4.74
C LEU A 329 -20.28 -8.99 4.65
N ASN A 330 -20.10 -7.99 3.79
CA ASN A 330 -21.14 -7.01 3.48
C ASN A 330 -22.12 -7.61 2.46
N ASN A 331 -23.30 -6.99 2.29
CA ASN A 331 -24.17 -7.34 1.16
C ASN A 331 -23.45 -7.12 -0.18
N PRO A 332 -23.70 -7.96 -1.21
CA PRO A 332 -23.07 -7.79 -2.51
C PRO A 332 -23.52 -6.48 -3.16
N LYS A 333 -22.56 -5.75 -3.73
CA LYS A 333 -22.87 -4.60 -4.61
C LYS A 333 -23.72 -5.06 -5.80
N GLY A 334 -24.85 -4.39 -6.03
CA GLY A 334 -25.86 -4.79 -7.01
C GLY A 334 -26.90 -5.79 -6.49
N GLY A 335 -26.87 -6.14 -5.20
CA GLY A 335 -27.89 -6.96 -4.56
C GLY A 335 -27.86 -8.44 -4.96
N TRP A 336 -28.93 -9.14 -4.61
CA TRP A 336 -29.18 -10.55 -4.96
C TRP A 336 -30.22 -10.61 -6.07
N ARG A 337 -30.14 -11.61 -6.95
CA ARG A 337 -31.11 -11.82 -8.03
C ARG A 337 -32.39 -12.46 -7.49
N LYS A 338 -32.30 -13.73 -7.10
CA LYS A 338 -33.40 -14.53 -6.56
C LYS A 338 -32.85 -15.54 -5.54
N LYS A 339 -32.86 -15.16 -4.26
CA LYS A 339 -32.33 -15.98 -3.14
C LYS A 339 -33.01 -17.34 -2.95
N ALA A 340 -34.22 -17.49 -3.45
CA ALA A 340 -35.05 -18.67 -3.24
C ALA A 340 -34.87 -19.74 -4.32
N ASN A 341 -34.17 -19.44 -5.43
CA ASN A 341 -33.96 -20.36 -6.55
C ASN A 341 -32.50 -20.81 -6.62
N HIS A 342 -32.27 -21.99 -7.21
CA HIS A 342 -30.93 -22.54 -7.39
C HIS A 342 -30.16 -21.72 -8.42
N PHE A 343 -28.83 -21.67 -8.32
CA PHE A 343 -27.97 -20.88 -9.21
C PHE A 343 -28.12 -21.29 -10.69
N ALA A 344 -28.31 -22.59 -10.97
CA ALA A 344 -28.54 -23.10 -12.32
C ALA A 344 -29.84 -22.52 -12.95
N ASP A 345 -30.87 -22.29 -12.15
CA ASP A 345 -32.16 -21.72 -12.58
C ASP A 345 -32.17 -20.18 -12.59
N GLY A 346 -30.98 -19.56 -12.59
CA GLY A 346 -30.82 -18.10 -12.52
C GLY A 346 -31.00 -17.51 -11.12
N GLY A 347 -31.04 -18.33 -10.08
CA GLY A 347 -31.10 -17.93 -8.67
C GLY A 347 -29.73 -17.66 -8.03
N ASP A 348 -29.67 -17.82 -6.70
CA ASP A 348 -28.48 -17.51 -5.91
C ASP A 348 -28.04 -18.61 -4.94
N PHE A 349 -28.91 -19.55 -4.58
CA PHE A 349 -28.49 -20.61 -3.64
C PHE A 349 -27.80 -21.76 -4.37
N GLY A 350 -27.00 -22.55 -3.64
CA GLY A 350 -26.35 -23.75 -4.17
C GLY A 350 -24.90 -23.57 -4.60
N ASN A 351 -24.40 -24.56 -5.34
CA ASN A 351 -23.05 -24.57 -5.88
C ASN A 351 -22.98 -23.68 -7.14
N ARG A 352 -22.03 -22.76 -7.14
CA ARG A 352 -21.75 -21.87 -8.28
C ARG A 352 -20.31 -21.97 -8.78
N GLU A 353 -19.59 -23.00 -8.35
CA GLU A 353 -18.23 -23.30 -8.78
C GLU A 353 -17.30 -22.07 -8.69
N GLN A 354 -16.69 -21.66 -9.81
CA GLN A 354 -15.76 -20.53 -9.89
C GLN A 354 -16.46 -19.15 -9.81
N TYR A 355 -17.76 -19.06 -10.09
CA TYR A 355 -18.51 -17.80 -10.05
C TYR A 355 -18.68 -17.23 -8.64
N ILE A 356 -18.33 -18.01 -7.61
CA ILE A 356 -18.22 -17.51 -6.23
C ILE A 356 -17.23 -16.35 -6.12
N ASN A 357 -16.15 -16.38 -6.90
CA ASN A 357 -15.10 -15.36 -6.86
C ASN A 357 -15.64 -13.98 -7.29
N ARG A 358 -16.53 -13.95 -8.29
CA ARG A 358 -17.24 -12.72 -8.71
C ARG A 358 -18.14 -12.18 -7.61
N LEU A 359 -18.84 -13.06 -6.88
CA LEU A 359 -19.68 -12.66 -5.75
C LEU A 359 -18.81 -12.11 -4.60
N LEU A 360 -17.70 -12.77 -4.27
CA LEU A 360 -16.83 -12.37 -3.17
C LEU A 360 -16.20 -10.99 -3.39
N ARG A 361 -15.76 -10.68 -4.62
CA ARG A 361 -15.27 -9.34 -4.97
C ARG A 361 -16.29 -8.24 -4.60
N LYS A 362 -17.55 -8.45 -5.00
CA LYS A 362 -18.68 -7.53 -4.70
C LYS A 362 -18.98 -7.36 -3.20
N MET A 363 -18.59 -8.31 -2.35
CA MET A 363 -18.90 -8.30 -0.91
C MET A 363 -17.73 -7.88 -0.01
N ILE A 364 -16.49 -8.10 -0.47
CA ILE A 364 -15.28 -7.79 0.29
C ILE A 364 -14.89 -6.33 0.12
N GLU A 365 -14.97 -5.81 -1.11
CA GLU A 365 -14.49 -4.48 -1.47
C GLU A 365 -15.30 -3.38 -0.78
N PRO A 366 -14.70 -2.59 0.14
CA PRO A 366 -15.34 -1.37 0.61
C PRO A 366 -15.47 -0.40 -0.58
N CYS A 367 -16.58 0.33 -0.66
CA CYS A 367 -16.57 1.55 -1.45
C CYS A 367 -15.49 2.48 -0.87
N ASN A 368 -14.40 2.65 -1.59
CA ASN A 368 -13.60 3.85 -1.47
C ASN A 368 -13.29 4.34 -2.89
N PRO A 369 -14.03 5.34 -3.40
CA PRO A 369 -13.69 5.99 -4.66
C PRO A 369 -12.35 6.77 -4.61
N TYR A 370 -11.66 6.83 -3.46
CA TYR A 370 -10.45 7.63 -3.25
C TYR A 370 -9.32 6.99 -2.41
N SER A 371 -9.28 5.66 -2.20
CA SER A 371 -8.02 5.06 -1.70
C SER A 371 -7.07 4.97 -2.87
N GLN A 372 -5.85 5.47 -2.73
CA GLN A 372 -4.77 5.34 -3.71
C GLN A 372 -4.21 3.90 -3.84
N GLY A 373 -5.08 2.89 -3.62
CA GLY A 373 -4.94 1.49 -4.03
C GLY A 373 -6.31 0.86 -4.42
N CYS A 374 -7.30 1.73 -4.61
CA CYS A 374 -8.64 1.52 -5.19
C CYS A 374 -8.95 2.78 -6.02
N GLN A 375 -7.97 3.23 -6.77
CA GLN A 375 -8.17 3.68 -8.13
C GLN A 375 -8.26 2.32 -8.88
N ILE A 376 -9.31 1.96 -9.64
CA ILE A 376 -9.50 2.49 -11.00
C ILE A 376 -8.39 3.49 -11.26
N THR A 377 -7.17 3.00 -11.50
CA THR A 377 -6.14 3.83 -12.13
C THR A 377 -6.87 4.49 -13.28
N ASN A 378 -6.90 5.82 -13.21
CA ASN A 378 -7.76 6.67 -14.00
C ASN A 378 -7.88 6.12 -15.40
N SER A 379 -9.12 5.89 -15.85
CA SER A 379 -9.49 5.79 -17.25
C SER A 379 -8.49 4.99 -18.08
N LYS A 380 -8.69 3.67 -18.19
CA LYS A 380 -8.29 2.99 -19.44
C LYS A 380 -8.79 3.91 -20.55
N ILE A 381 -7.91 4.37 -21.43
CA ILE A 381 -8.33 5.25 -22.53
C ILE A 381 -9.34 4.43 -23.32
N GLU A 382 -10.64 4.72 -23.14
CA GLU A 382 -11.68 3.86 -23.72
C GLU A 382 -11.81 4.12 -25.23
N LYS A 383 -11.40 5.31 -25.70
CA LYS A 383 -11.39 5.69 -27.12
C LYS A 383 -10.24 6.64 -27.44
N VAL A 384 -9.42 6.27 -28.42
CA VAL A 384 -8.45 7.15 -29.09
C VAL A 384 -9.12 7.67 -30.36
N PHE A 385 -9.20 8.99 -30.54
CA PHE A 385 -9.66 9.58 -31.80
C PHE A 385 -8.44 9.93 -32.64
N LEU A 386 -8.31 9.24 -33.77
CA LEU A 386 -7.18 9.39 -34.68
C LEU A 386 -7.62 10.28 -35.85
N LYS A 387 -6.89 11.38 -36.07
CA LYS A 387 -7.13 12.27 -37.22
C LYS A 387 -5.83 12.50 -37.98
N ILE A 388 -5.86 12.18 -39.27
CA ILE A 388 -4.82 12.53 -40.23
C ILE A 388 -5.13 13.93 -40.76
N GLY A 389 -4.24 14.87 -40.52
CA GLY A 389 -4.37 16.26 -40.94
C GLY A 389 -3.30 16.66 -41.93
N ARG A 390 -3.65 17.54 -42.88
CA ARG A 390 -2.68 18.24 -43.72
C ARG A 390 -2.02 19.32 -42.86
N SER A 391 -0.70 19.34 -42.81
CA SER A 391 0.00 20.47 -42.21
C SER A 391 0.03 21.65 -43.18
N ASP A 392 0.50 22.81 -42.74
CA ASP A 392 0.58 24.02 -43.58
C ASP A 392 1.56 23.86 -44.77
N ASP A 393 2.43 22.85 -44.73
CA ASP A 393 3.28 22.44 -45.86
C ASP A 393 2.53 21.44 -46.77
N PRO A 394 2.48 21.67 -48.10
CA PRO A 394 1.68 20.86 -49.04
C PRO A 394 2.13 19.40 -49.16
N ASP A 395 3.39 19.10 -48.79
CA ASP A 395 4.01 17.79 -48.86
C ASP A 395 4.12 17.07 -47.50
N ALA A 396 3.83 17.74 -46.39
CA ALA A 396 3.95 17.17 -45.04
C ALA A 396 2.58 16.81 -44.44
N TYR A 397 2.40 15.52 -44.13
CA TYR A 397 1.21 14.99 -43.46
C TYR A 397 1.52 14.77 -41.96
N THR A 398 0.61 15.22 -41.09
CA THR A 398 0.76 15.06 -39.64
C THR A 398 -0.33 14.15 -39.09
N ALA A 399 0.09 13.13 -38.32
CA ALA A 399 -0.82 12.30 -37.56
C ALA A 399 -1.02 12.95 -36.18
N SER A 400 -2.26 13.35 -35.89
CA SER A 400 -2.62 13.94 -34.60
C SER A 400 -3.47 12.96 -33.80
N VAL A 401 -3.04 12.68 -32.57
CA VAL A 401 -3.74 11.77 -31.66
C VAL A 401 -4.48 12.61 -30.62
N LEU A 402 -5.81 12.45 -30.57
CA LEU A 402 -6.68 13.10 -29.61
C LEU A 402 -7.16 12.07 -28.58
N LEU A 403 -6.72 12.26 -27.34
CA LEU A 403 -7.08 11.38 -26.23
C LEU A 403 -8.38 11.86 -25.57
N GLY A 404 -9.39 11.00 -25.55
CA GLY A 404 -10.68 11.27 -24.91
C GLY A 404 -10.74 10.71 -23.50
N ARG A 405 -11.10 11.54 -22.52
CA ARG A 405 -11.56 11.09 -21.19
C ARG A 405 -13.01 11.52 -21.01
N ASP A 406 -13.84 10.60 -20.52
CA ASP A 406 -15.30 10.48 -20.39
C ASP A 406 -16.27 11.66 -20.52
N THR A 407 -15.87 12.94 -20.65
CA THR A 407 -16.84 14.01 -20.90
C THR A 407 -16.39 15.17 -21.79
N ILE A 408 -15.11 15.41 -22.09
CA ILE A 408 -14.72 16.56 -22.94
C ILE A 408 -13.47 16.21 -23.75
N TYR A 409 -13.53 16.48 -25.06
CA TYR A 409 -12.41 16.36 -25.99
C TYR A 409 -11.31 17.38 -25.63
N ALA A 410 -10.06 16.96 -25.81
CA ALA A 410 -8.83 17.75 -25.75
C ALA A 410 -8.28 18.04 -24.34
N ALA A 411 -7.41 17.15 -23.87
CA ALA A 411 -6.30 17.52 -23.00
C ALA A 411 -5.10 16.68 -23.42
N ASN A 412 -4.18 17.32 -24.14
CA ASN A 412 -2.95 16.80 -24.77
C ASN A 412 -3.15 16.28 -26.20
N GLN A 413 -2.82 17.14 -27.16
CA GLN A 413 -2.54 16.77 -28.54
C GLN A 413 -1.04 16.49 -28.64
N ALA A 414 -0.67 15.25 -28.93
CA ALA A 414 0.68 14.92 -29.37
C ALA A 414 0.67 14.85 -30.90
N SER A 415 1.49 15.67 -31.55
CA SER A 415 1.64 15.69 -33.00
C SER A 415 2.90 14.94 -33.38
N TYR A 416 2.75 13.92 -34.22
CA TYR A 416 3.88 13.16 -34.74
C TYR A 416 3.98 13.41 -36.24
N SER A 417 5.04 14.11 -36.65
CA SER A 417 5.37 14.39 -38.05
C SER A 417 6.46 13.42 -38.50
N ASN A 418 6.20 12.66 -39.57
CA ASN A 418 7.25 11.94 -40.27
C ASN A 418 7.52 12.67 -41.60
N SER A 419 8.79 12.99 -41.84
CA SER A 419 9.27 13.73 -42.99
C SER A 419 9.47 12.79 -44.18
N SER A 420 8.42 12.53 -44.96
CA SER A 420 8.57 12.15 -46.36
C SER A 420 7.22 12.21 -47.08
N GLY A 421 7.26 12.87 -48.23
CA GLY A 421 6.11 13.33 -48.98
C GLY A 421 5.16 12.23 -49.40
N SER A 422 3.90 12.45 -49.03
CA SER A 422 2.71 12.13 -49.82
C SER A 422 2.22 10.67 -49.94
N HIS A 423 0.91 10.57 -49.69
CA HIS A 423 -0.09 9.55 -50.05
C HIS A 423 -0.27 8.29 -49.17
N GLN A 424 -1.48 8.25 -48.61
CA GLN A 424 -2.20 7.16 -47.94
C GLN A 424 -1.52 6.57 -46.71
N TYR A 425 -1.81 7.23 -45.58
CA TYR A 425 -1.56 6.69 -44.26
C TYR A 425 -2.86 6.10 -43.71
N ALA A 426 -2.82 4.84 -43.30
CA ALA A 426 -3.84 4.26 -42.44
C ALA A 426 -3.30 4.19 -41.01
N ILE A 427 -4.19 4.38 -40.04
CA ILE A 427 -3.83 4.40 -38.62
C ILE A 427 -4.87 3.65 -37.83
N ASP A 428 -4.42 2.83 -36.89
CA ASP A 428 -5.28 2.14 -35.95
C ASP A 428 -4.63 2.09 -34.57
N SER A 429 -5.43 1.86 -33.53
CA SER A 429 -4.96 1.80 -32.15
C SER A 429 -5.49 0.55 -31.47
N SER A 430 -4.61 -0.21 -30.86
CA SER A 430 -4.95 -1.42 -30.13
C SER A 430 -3.84 -1.75 -29.14
N ASP A 431 -4.14 -2.56 -28.12
CA ASP A 431 -3.15 -3.12 -27.21
C ASP A 431 -2.49 -4.32 -27.93
N PHE A 432 -1.34 -4.09 -28.59
CA PHE A 432 -0.65 -5.13 -29.36
C PHE A 432 0.28 -5.97 -28.48
N ASN A 433 0.75 -5.42 -27.37
CA ASN A 433 1.70 -6.07 -26.47
C ASN A 433 1.04 -6.71 -25.22
N ASN A 434 -0.29 -6.57 -25.06
CA ASN A 434 -1.12 -7.06 -23.96
C ASN A 434 -0.76 -6.48 -22.57
N ASP A 435 -0.32 -5.23 -22.51
CA ASP A 435 0.02 -4.54 -21.25
C ASP A 435 -1.13 -3.72 -20.63
N ASP A 436 -2.34 -3.83 -21.20
CA ASP A 436 -3.54 -3.07 -20.86
C ASP A 436 -3.47 -1.55 -21.21
N VAL A 437 -2.43 -1.12 -21.94
CA VAL A 437 -2.27 0.22 -22.52
C VAL A 437 -2.47 0.14 -24.05
N LEU A 438 -3.05 1.19 -24.66
CA LEU A 438 -3.23 1.22 -26.11
C LEU A 438 -1.94 1.63 -26.81
N ASP A 439 -1.52 0.83 -27.79
CA ASP A 439 -0.44 1.10 -28.74
C ASP A 439 -1.00 1.69 -30.05
N LEU A 440 -0.12 2.27 -30.86
CA LEU A 440 -0.48 2.94 -32.12
C LEU A 440 0.20 2.26 -33.31
N MET A 441 -0.57 1.99 -34.36
CA MET A 441 -0.06 1.46 -35.63
C MET A 441 -0.24 2.48 -36.75
N ILE A 442 0.82 2.74 -37.52
CA ILE A 442 0.81 3.65 -38.68
C ILE A 442 1.31 2.88 -39.89
N VAL A 443 0.59 2.97 -40.99
CA VAL A 443 0.96 2.28 -42.23
C VAL A 443 1.26 3.28 -43.32
N ASN A 444 2.40 3.07 -43.98
CA ASN A 444 2.88 3.90 -45.08
C ASN A 444 2.78 3.12 -46.39
N SER A 445 1.92 3.59 -47.29
CA SER A 445 1.71 2.98 -48.60
C SER A 445 2.89 3.11 -49.55
N VAL A 446 3.73 4.15 -49.42
CA VAL A 446 4.82 4.44 -50.37
C VAL A 446 6.06 3.59 -50.11
N HIS A 447 6.44 3.49 -48.85
CA HIS A 447 7.59 2.68 -48.45
C HIS A 447 7.20 1.24 -48.13
N ALA A 448 5.93 0.87 -48.33
CA ALA A 448 5.38 -0.45 -47.98
C ALA A 448 5.80 -0.88 -46.56
N THR A 449 5.65 0.02 -45.59
CA THR A 449 6.11 -0.22 -44.21
C THR A 449 5.02 0.04 -43.19
N ILE A 450 5.02 -0.80 -42.15
CA ILE A 450 4.12 -0.76 -41.02
C ILE A 450 4.95 -0.36 -39.79
N GLY A 451 4.65 0.80 -39.23
CA GLY A 451 5.32 1.35 -38.04
C GLY A 451 4.46 1.20 -36.80
N MET A 452 4.98 0.50 -35.79
CA MET A 452 4.34 0.32 -34.49
C MET A 452 4.98 1.23 -33.44
N ARG A 453 4.15 1.95 -32.68
CA ARG A 453 4.59 2.79 -31.56
C ARG A 453 3.94 2.36 -30.25
N SER A 454 4.76 2.11 -29.24
CA SER A 454 4.30 1.59 -27.95
C SER A 454 3.75 2.72 -27.07
N GLY A 455 2.59 2.49 -26.47
CA GLY A 455 1.88 3.41 -25.60
C GLY A 455 2.41 3.38 -24.17
N HIS A 456 2.28 4.50 -23.46
CA HIS A 456 2.49 4.58 -22.02
C HIS A 456 1.24 5.16 -21.34
N ASP A 457 1.01 4.80 -20.08
CA ASP A 457 -0.16 5.21 -19.25
C ASP A 457 -0.39 6.73 -19.13
N ASN A 458 0.57 7.56 -19.56
CA ASN A 458 0.50 9.02 -19.58
C ASN A 458 -0.05 9.59 -20.91
N GLY A 459 -0.32 8.75 -21.92
CA GLY A 459 -0.79 9.16 -23.24
C GLY A 459 0.32 9.56 -24.23
N THR A 460 1.59 9.23 -23.96
CA THR A 460 2.69 9.42 -24.90
C THR A 460 3.10 8.12 -25.56
N PHE A 461 3.44 8.17 -26.85
CA PHE A 461 3.99 7.05 -27.62
C PHE A 461 5.48 7.26 -27.85
N ILE A 462 6.29 6.24 -27.59
CA ILE A 462 7.75 6.27 -27.74
C ILE A 462 8.18 5.02 -28.51
N GLU A 463 9.24 5.17 -29.33
CA GLU A 463 9.86 4.17 -30.20
C GLU A 463 8.98 3.68 -31.37
N GLU A 464 9.57 3.62 -32.57
CA GLU A 464 8.91 3.17 -33.80
C GLU A 464 9.61 1.91 -34.31
N SER A 465 8.93 0.76 -34.16
CA SER A 465 9.36 -0.50 -34.76
C SER A 465 8.78 -0.59 -36.17
N LYS A 466 9.63 -0.67 -37.20
CA LYS A 466 9.20 -0.71 -38.60
C LYS A 466 9.29 -2.12 -39.16
N TYR A 467 8.22 -2.58 -39.77
CA TYR A 467 8.12 -3.87 -40.45
C TYR A 467 7.85 -3.65 -41.94
N PRO A 468 8.60 -4.30 -42.85
CA PRO A 468 8.29 -4.26 -44.28
C PRO A 468 7.04 -5.10 -44.58
N ALA A 469 6.17 -4.61 -45.46
CA ALA A 469 5.08 -5.40 -46.03
C ALA A 469 5.63 -6.32 -47.13
N GLU A 470 5.15 -7.56 -47.22
CA GLU A 470 5.65 -8.53 -48.19
C GLU A 470 5.14 -8.26 -49.62
N ASN A 471 5.98 -8.58 -50.61
CA ASN A 471 5.73 -8.61 -52.06
C ASN A 471 5.06 -7.35 -52.65
N ASP A 472 5.82 -6.26 -52.81
CA ASP A 472 5.43 -5.05 -53.58
C ASP A 472 4.00 -4.55 -53.31
N SER A 473 3.49 -4.80 -52.10
CA SER A 473 2.15 -4.42 -51.68
C SER A 473 2.16 -2.97 -51.18
N SER A 474 1.19 -2.17 -51.63
CA SER A 474 0.99 -0.77 -51.25
C SER A 474 -0.19 -0.68 -50.28
N PRO A 475 0.01 -0.98 -48.98
CA PRO A 475 -1.11 -1.10 -48.05
C PRO A 475 -1.78 0.26 -47.84
N GLN A 476 -3.07 0.33 -48.20
CA GLN A 476 -3.89 1.54 -48.13
C GLN A 476 -4.75 1.60 -46.87
N SER A 477 -5.09 0.45 -46.29
CA SER A 477 -5.93 0.36 -45.10
C SER A 477 -5.41 -0.70 -44.15
N VAL A 478 -5.60 -0.47 -42.85
CA VAL A 478 -5.20 -1.39 -41.79
C VAL A 478 -6.26 -1.44 -40.71
N VAL A 479 -6.49 -2.66 -40.22
CA VAL A 479 -7.38 -2.95 -39.11
C VAL A 479 -6.70 -3.91 -38.15
N ALA A 480 -6.82 -3.61 -36.86
CA ALA A 480 -6.40 -4.45 -35.76
C ALA A 480 -7.60 -5.24 -35.23
N GLY A 481 -7.43 -6.55 -35.06
CA GLY A 481 -8.51 -7.43 -34.66
C GLY A 481 -7.97 -8.79 -34.22
N GLY A 482 -8.70 -9.51 -33.38
CA GLY A 482 -8.38 -10.91 -33.12
C GLY A 482 -8.82 -11.77 -34.30
N PHE A 483 -8.05 -11.80 -35.38
CA PHE A 483 -8.40 -12.49 -36.62
C PHE A 483 -8.21 -14.00 -36.51
N ASN A 484 -7.25 -14.45 -35.70
CA ASN A 484 -6.93 -15.87 -35.54
C ASN A 484 -7.46 -16.50 -34.22
N MET A 485 -8.16 -15.73 -33.39
CA MET A 485 -8.71 -16.12 -32.07
C MET A 485 -7.65 -16.61 -31.04
N ASP A 486 -6.40 -16.17 -31.12
CA ASP A 486 -5.33 -16.56 -30.19
C ASP A 486 -5.23 -15.69 -28.92
N TYR A 487 -6.16 -14.74 -28.75
CA TYR A 487 -6.18 -13.73 -27.68
C TYR A 487 -5.02 -12.71 -27.73
N GLN A 488 -4.29 -12.62 -28.84
CA GLN A 488 -3.44 -11.49 -29.21
C GLN A 488 -4.15 -10.67 -30.30
N MET A 489 -3.70 -9.42 -30.49
CA MET A 489 -4.25 -8.56 -31.50
C MET A 489 -3.46 -8.75 -32.80
N ASP A 490 -4.15 -9.21 -33.83
CA ASP A 490 -3.58 -9.39 -35.17
C ASP A 490 -3.83 -8.14 -36.01
N ILE A 491 -3.05 -8.02 -37.09
CA ILE A 491 -3.15 -6.92 -38.03
C ILE A 491 -3.52 -7.49 -39.38
N ALA A 492 -4.56 -6.94 -40.00
CA ALA A 492 -4.86 -7.16 -41.41
C ALA A 492 -4.69 -5.84 -42.16
N ASN A 493 -3.97 -5.88 -43.27
CA ASN A 493 -3.77 -4.76 -44.19
C ASN A 493 -4.27 -5.13 -45.59
N THR A 494 -4.69 -4.12 -46.35
CA THR A 494 -5.15 -4.27 -47.74
C THR A 494 -4.42 -3.32 -48.66
#